data_AF-X1F674-F1
#
_entry.id   AF-X1F674-F1
#
_cell.length_a   1.000
_cell.length_b   1.000
_cell.length_c   1.000
_cell.angle_alpha   90.00
_cell.angle_beta   90.00
_cell.angle_gamma   90.00
#
_symmetry.space_group_name_H-M   'P 1'
#
loop_
_entity.id
_entity.type
_entity.pdbx_description
1 polymer ?
#
loop_
_entity_poly.entity_id
_entity_poly.type
_entity_poly.pdbx_seq_one_letter_code
_entity_poly.pdbx_strand_id
1 'polypeptide(L)'
;TPFDTEYNNRYRAVKIDLNFTSLFKSTGSNTLNFTHLIFSVPNPSYELTINEVLLLEESFEPTIEYGSMDNRVWQYTEAEIFTASTNPEEDSYQLILENTPLFYPDSEWLDYLNIFDEDGNYYTAGLTGNDHQLHYEPATDTFTWNPSFNQFPEYFGMEFQEPLIIEPNKTLYFEYVVNISWTEPIRVEVENIDLSSIRVIYDYNYLLKPEHYDWYAQLYSMEHSYENIAYSFKEEPEYRVVQYYYEAFTVYENVAQYTHTFDIGDLSFEVDFVNLSVYKIIGLTPTLDFEILSDNDDFSIEFNTTSNQLTITDNASNGLLDSFDQITVILNYSYGPISSYSEIYLLEQFNQTYLTDFEKTFYNYVDLDYQYSAKSGTALFAEGSSTITSDATSFESIDYCRNPDMSNINKLIGYDSELFDNFEIYLDDSSVLYAADIDMDSEVDYKHTIDVNKDGKIDIIKYGIDDPQGSGEIYWHTIIQDFENHEIQVSRQLEEEKRTEWFDINDRAFAHYDFNIGKLLSIVLTLPLLPYHISKMMLPDVDYWAQKSTQHLISKEEHIKS
;
A
#
# COMPACT_ATOMS: atom_id res chain seq x y z
N THR A 1 9.79 24.13 -14.27
CA THR A 1 8.89 22.99 -14.00
C THR A 1 8.93 21.96 -15.13
N PRO A 2 8.96 20.64 -14.87
CA PRO A 2 8.38 19.67 -15.80
C PRO A 2 6.99 19.34 -15.26
N PHE A 3 5.95 19.81 -15.94
CA PHE A 3 4.60 19.29 -15.73
C PHE A 3 4.62 17.77 -15.98
N ASP A 4 3.80 17.00 -15.25
CA ASP A 4 3.60 15.57 -15.52
C ASP A 4 3.12 15.36 -16.98
N THR A 5 2.23 16.26 -17.41
CA THR A 5 1.89 16.65 -18.78
C THR A 5 1.27 18.06 -18.71
N GLU A 6 1.40 18.90 -19.76
CA GLU A 6 0.83 20.27 -19.82
C GLU A 6 -0.69 20.33 -19.54
N TYR A 7 -1.39 19.20 -19.59
CA TYR A 7 -2.85 19.11 -19.54
C TYR A 7 -3.45 18.98 -18.13
N ASN A 8 -2.63 18.72 -17.10
CA ASN A 8 -3.14 18.23 -15.82
C ASN A 8 -3.10 19.25 -14.68
N ASN A 9 -2.45 20.41 -14.84
CA ASN A 9 -2.18 21.38 -13.77
C ASN A 9 -1.59 20.78 -12.47
N ARG A 10 -1.03 19.57 -12.51
CA ARG A 10 -0.37 18.93 -11.37
C ARG A 10 1.11 19.29 -11.38
N TYR A 11 1.56 19.99 -10.34
CA TYR A 11 2.97 20.28 -10.11
C TYR A 11 3.70 19.00 -9.72
N ARG A 12 4.87 18.75 -10.31
CA ARG A 12 5.74 17.65 -9.87
C ARG A 12 6.38 18.05 -8.54
N ALA A 13 6.04 17.37 -7.45
CA ALA A 13 6.80 17.47 -6.20
C ALA A 13 8.21 16.92 -6.46
N VAL A 14 9.23 17.72 -6.16
CA VAL A 14 10.63 17.32 -6.30
C VAL A 14 11.20 17.13 -4.89
N LYS A 15 11.36 15.87 -4.46
CA LYS A 15 12.21 15.55 -3.30
C LYS A 15 13.66 15.57 -3.78
N ILE A 16 14.51 16.34 -3.11
CA ILE A 16 15.96 16.38 -3.37
C ILE A 16 16.64 15.87 -2.11
N ASP A 17 17.16 14.64 -2.16
CA ASP A 17 17.95 14.10 -1.06
C ASP A 17 19.34 14.76 -1.06
N LEU A 18 19.65 15.44 0.04
CA LEU A 18 20.90 16.19 0.19
C LEU A 18 21.92 15.33 0.96
N ASN A 19 22.91 14.78 0.27
CA ASN A 19 24.05 14.13 0.92
C ASN A 19 25.09 15.17 1.33
N PHE A 20 25.23 15.42 2.63
CA PHE A 20 26.17 16.39 3.18
C PHE A 20 27.55 15.83 3.55
N THR A 21 27.80 14.53 3.37
CA THR A 21 29.05 13.87 3.78
C THR A 21 30.28 14.54 3.15
N SER A 22 30.21 14.92 1.88
CA SER A 22 31.30 15.65 1.20
C SER A 22 31.50 17.05 1.76
N LEU A 23 30.43 17.71 2.22
CA LEU A 23 30.47 19.07 2.75
C LEU A 23 31.12 19.09 4.14
N PHE A 24 30.75 18.17 5.03
CA PHE A 24 31.41 17.96 6.33
C PHE A 24 32.90 17.65 6.16
N LYS A 25 33.27 16.74 5.25
CA LYS A 25 34.67 16.43 4.93
C LYS A 25 35.47 17.64 4.44
N SER A 26 34.85 18.51 3.64
CA SER A 26 35.52 19.69 3.06
C SER A 26 35.69 20.85 4.06
N THR A 27 34.79 20.98 5.03
CA THR A 27 34.78 22.08 6.01
C THR A 27 35.51 21.73 7.30
N GLY A 28 35.65 20.43 7.62
CA GLY A 28 36.21 19.97 8.89
C GLY A 28 35.37 20.35 10.11
N SER A 29 34.13 20.80 9.89
CA SER A 29 33.16 21.13 10.93
C SER A 29 32.24 19.93 11.18
N ASN A 30 31.75 19.77 12.40
CA ASN A 30 30.67 18.83 12.73
C ASN A 30 29.29 19.51 12.73
N THR A 31 29.24 20.79 12.37
CA THR A 31 28.02 21.58 12.28
C THR A 31 27.89 22.17 10.88
N LEU A 32 26.72 22.00 10.28
CA LEU A 32 26.33 22.66 9.04
C LEU A 32 25.40 23.81 9.34
N ASN A 33 25.73 24.97 8.77
CA ASN A 33 24.91 26.16 8.91
C ASN A 33 24.06 26.34 7.64
N PHE A 34 22.75 26.20 7.78
CA PHE A 34 21.77 26.34 6.68
C PHE A 34 21.37 27.79 6.37
N THR A 35 21.98 28.79 6.99
CA THR A 35 21.67 30.23 6.75
C THR A 35 21.82 30.72 5.31
N HIS A 36 22.43 29.95 4.41
CA HIS A 36 22.72 30.37 3.03
C HIS A 36 22.23 29.33 2.01
N LEU A 37 20.95 28.96 2.08
CA LEU A 37 20.28 28.16 1.05
C LEU A 37 19.91 29.06 -0.13
N ILE A 38 20.32 28.64 -1.33
CA ILE A 38 20.03 29.36 -2.57
C ILE A 38 19.34 28.41 -3.55
N PHE A 39 18.10 28.74 -3.90
CA PHE A 39 17.41 28.10 -5.00
C PHE A 39 17.65 28.91 -6.28
N SER A 40 18.15 28.27 -7.33
CA SER A 40 18.35 28.93 -8.63
C SER A 40 18.06 27.95 -9.75
N VAL A 41 17.38 28.43 -10.80
CA VAL A 41 17.20 27.69 -12.05
C VAL A 41 18.09 28.33 -13.11
N PRO A 42 19.22 27.71 -13.47
CA PRO A 42 20.17 28.31 -14.39
C PRO A 42 19.68 28.33 -15.84
N ASN A 43 18.60 27.63 -16.19
CA ASN A 43 18.09 27.63 -17.55
C ASN A 43 16.95 28.65 -17.71
N PRO A 44 17.10 29.68 -18.56
CA PRO A 44 16.10 30.74 -18.72
C PRO A 44 14.77 30.27 -19.33
N SER A 45 14.72 29.04 -19.86
CA SER A 45 13.49 28.45 -20.40
C SER A 45 12.57 27.88 -19.31
N TYR A 46 12.98 27.93 -18.04
CA TYR A 46 12.26 27.32 -16.94
C TYR A 46 12.01 28.31 -15.81
N GLU A 47 10.78 28.30 -15.32
CA GLU A 47 10.38 29.00 -14.10
C GLU A 47 10.58 28.10 -12.86
N LEU A 48 11.05 28.70 -11.78
CA LEU A 48 11.11 28.11 -10.45
C LEU A 48 9.93 28.62 -9.63
N THR A 49 8.99 27.75 -9.33
CA THR A 49 7.88 28.02 -8.41
C THR A 49 8.14 27.20 -7.14
N ILE A 50 8.18 27.86 -5.99
CA ILE A 50 8.37 27.22 -4.68
C ILE A 50 7.06 27.31 -3.91
N ASN A 51 6.46 26.16 -3.63
CA ASN A 51 5.23 26.09 -2.82
C ASN A 51 5.54 25.87 -1.34
N GLU A 52 6.59 25.11 -1.05
CA GLU A 52 7.01 24.78 0.31
C GLU A 52 8.51 24.48 0.32
N VAL A 53 9.17 24.85 1.41
CA VAL A 53 10.54 24.44 1.72
C VAL A 53 10.52 23.74 3.06
N LEU A 54 10.92 22.46 3.07
CA LEU A 54 11.03 21.63 4.26
C LEU A 54 12.44 21.06 4.35
N LEU A 55 13.08 21.25 5.50
CA LEU A 55 14.32 20.56 5.88
C LEU A 55 14.00 19.58 7.00
N LEU A 56 14.16 18.30 6.72
CA LEU A 56 13.98 17.22 7.68
C LEU A 56 15.34 16.66 8.09
N GLU A 57 15.54 16.50 9.40
CA GLU A 57 16.50 15.55 9.93
C GLU A 57 15.79 14.21 10.02
N GLU A 58 16.04 13.31 9.04
CA GLU A 58 15.46 11.98 9.04
C GLU A 58 16.19 11.08 10.07
N SER A 59 15.43 10.48 10.98
CA SER A 59 15.89 9.56 12.02
C SER A 59 14.87 8.42 12.17
N PHE A 60 15.33 7.25 12.63
CA PHE A 60 14.39 6.21 13.08
C PHE A 60 13.97 6.55 14.52
N GLU A 61 12.67 6.69 14.73
CA GLU A 61 12.10 7.08 16.02
C GLU A 61 10.89 6.21 16.38
N PRO A 62 10.57 6.08 17.68
CA PRO A 62 9.35 5.40 18.12
C PRO A 62 8.12 6.14 17.60
N THR A 63 7.17 5.38 17.07
CA THR A 63 5.89 5.88 16.59
C THR A 63 4.88 6.01 17.73
N ILE A 64 3.77 6.69 17.46
CA ILE A 64 2.61 6.73 18.36
C ILE A 64 1.77 5.44 18.30
N GLU A 65 2.05 4.55 17.35
CA GLU A 65 1.36 3.27 17.22
C GLU A 65 1.89 2.31 18.28
N TYR A 66 0.97 1.61 18.95
CA TYR A 66 1.28 0.68 20.02
C TYR A 66 0.77 -0.72 19.68
N GLY A 67 1.58 -1.72 19.99
CA GLY A 67 1.21 -3.13 19.99
C GLY A 67 1.19 -3.66 21.42
N SER A 68 0.32 -4.65 21.66
CA SER A 68 0.35 -5.41 22.90
C SER A 68 0.07 -6.89 22.68
N MET A 69 0.55 -7.74 23.59
CA MET A 69 0.45 -9.19 23.51
C MET A 69 0.53 -9.82 24.91
N ASP A 70 -0.32 -10.80 25.18
CA ASP A 70 -0.20 -11.65 26.36
C ASP A 70 0.38 -13.01 25.98
N ASN A 71 1.28 -13.55 26.80
CA ASN A 71 1.77 -14.91 26.64
C ASN A 71 1.98 -15.61 27.99
N ARG A 72 1.82 -16.93 28.03
CA ARG A 72 2.06 -17.73 29.24
C ARG A 72 3.53 -17.65 29.63
N VAL A 73 3.81 -17.77 30.92
CA VAL A 73 5.19 -18.01 31.35
C VAL A 73 5.59 -19.46 31.07
N TRP A 74 4.71 -20.39 31.42
CA TRP A 74 4.92 -21.81 31.20
C TRP A 74 4.39 -22.23 29.83
N GLN A 75 5.30 -22.34 28.86
CA GLN A 75 5.00 -22.74 27.48
C GLN A 75 4.78 -24.26 27.37
N TYR A 76 3.89 -24.69 26.49
CA TYR A 76 3.79 -26.09 26.09
C TYR A 76 4.91 -26.41 25.09
N THR A 77 6.03 -26.92 25.58
CA THR A 77 7.22 -27.20 24.76
C THR A 77 7.28 -28.63 24.24
N GLU A 78 6.48 -29.52 24.82
CA GLU A 78 6.44 -30.94 24.47
C GLU A 78 5.06 -31.28 23.89
N ALA A 79 5.04 -32.03 22.80
CA ALA A 79 3.82 -32.45 22.13
C ALA A 79 3.94 -33.90 21.63
N GLU A 80 2.93 -34.71 21.93
CA GLU A 80 2.78 -36.07 21.38
C GLU A 80 1.53 -36.16 20.51
N ILE A 81 1.68 -36.70 19.31
CA ILE A 81 0.68 -36.64 18.24
C ILE A 81 0.18 -38.05 17.92
N PHE A 82 -1.14 -38.22 17.91
CA PHE A 82 -1.80 -39.48 17.57
C PHE A 82 -2.83 -39.25 16.45
N THR A 83 -3.16 -40.32 15.73
CA THR A 83 -4.27 -40.32 14.77
C THR A 83 -5.35 -41.25 15.28
N ALA A 84 -6.55 -40.72 15.48
CA ALA A 84 -7.70 -41.51 15.90
C ALA A 84 -8.07 -42.54 14.83
N SER A 85 -8.51 -43.72 15.24
CA SER A 85 -8.90 -44.78 14.31
C SER A 85 -10.27 -44.50 13.66
N THR A 86 -10.77 -45.45 12.87
CA THR A 86 -12.15 -45.39 12.37
C THR A 86 -13.19 -45.55 13.48
N ASN A 87 -12.80 -46.08 14.65
CA ASN A 87 -13.63 -46.28 15.83
C ASN A 87 -12.92 -45.69 17.08
N PRO A 88 -12.95 -44.36 17.27
CA PRO A 88 -12.20 -43.72 18.35
C PRO A 88 -12.50 -44.25 19.75
N GLU A 89 -13.71 -44.75 20.01
CA GLU A 89 -14.12 -45.31 21.32
C GLU A 89 -13.26 -46.50 21.78
N GLU A 90 -12.58 -47.18 20.86
CA GLU A 90 -11.71 -48.32 21.14
C GLU A 90 -10.21 -47.93 21.17
N ASP A 91 -9.89 -46.66 20.93
CA ASP A 91 -8.51 -46.19 20.87
C ASP A 91 -7.88 -46.13 22.27
N SER A 92 -6.57 -46.38 22.30
CA SER A 92 -5.73 -46.19 23.48
C SER A 92 -4.47 -45.42 23.09
N TYR A 93 -4.16 -44.36 23.82
CA TYR A 93 -2.99 -43.51 23.56
C TYR A 93 -1.99 -43.71 24.70
N GLN A 94 -0.78 -44.13 24.37
CA GLN A 94 0.30 -44.30 25.34
C GLN A 94 1.33 -43.21 25.09
N LEU A 95 1.52 -42.33 26.08
CA LEU A 95 2.51 -41.27 26.00
C LEU A 95 3.91 -41.85 26.25
N ILE A 96 4.89 -41.37 25.48
CA ILE A 96 6.30 -41.72 25.62
C ILE A 96 6.94 -40.88 26.74
N LEU A 97 6.49 -39.63 26.88
CA LEU A 97 7.00 -38.64 27.84
C LEU A 97 8.52 -38.51 27.79
N GLU A 98 9.07 -38.11 26.62
CA GLU A 98 10.53 -37.99 26.43
C GLU A 98 11.19 -37.17 27.54
N ASN A 99 10.52 -36.08 27.95
CA ASN A 99 10.82 -35.31 29.15
C ASN A 99 9.68 -35.45 30.17
N THR A 100 10.03 -35.42 31.46
CA THR A 100 9.05 -35.59 32.54
C THR A 100 8.16 -34.35 32.69
N PRO A 101 6.83 -34.48 32.53
CA PRO A 101 5.90 -33.36 32.73
C PRO A 101 5.99 -32.79 34.15
N LEU A 102 5.67 -31.50 34.30
CA LEU A 102 5.44 -30.91 35.61
C LEU A 102 4.34 -31.68 36.36
N PHE A 103 4.50 -31.81 37.68
CA PHE A 103 3.60 -32.51 38.60
C PHE A 103 3.49 -34.04 38.39
N TYR A 104 4.08 -34.61 37.34
CA TYR A 104 4.14 -36.06 37.15
C TYR A 104 5.05 -36.72 38.21
N PRO A 105 4.68 -37.89 38.78
CA PRO A 105 3.54 -38.75 38.46
C PRO A 105 2.29 -38.53 39.34
N ASP A 106 2.24 -37.46 40.13
CA ASP A 106 1.10 -37.18 41.00
C ASP A 106 -0.12 -36.84 40.15
N SER A 107 -1.30 -37.36 40.48
CA SER A 107 -2.51 -37.32 39.62
C SER A 107 -2.91 -35.95 39.09
N GLU A 108 -2.48 -34.87 39.76
CA GLU A 108 -2.71 -33.48 39.39
C GLU A 108 -2.07 -33.13 38.04
N TRP A 109 -1.04 -33.83 37.57
CA TRP A 109 -0.40 -33.59 36.27
C TRP A 109 -1.39 -33.65 35.09
N LEU A 110 -2.46 -34.45 35.23
CA LEU A 110 -3.51 -34.60 34.23
C LEU A 110 -4.29 -33.30 34.01
N ASP A 111 -4.46 -32.48 35.05
CA ASP A 111 -5.18 -31.21 34.99
C ASP A 111 -4.38 -30.13 34.24
N TYR A 112 -3.08 -30.38 33.99
CA TYR A 112 -2.15 -29.45 33.35
C TYR A 112 -1.83 -29.82 31.90
N LEU A 113 -2.39 -30.93 31.41
CA LEU A 113 -2.30 -31.33 30.00
C LEU A 113 -3.18 -30.45 29.13
N ASN A 114 -2.66 -30.08 27.96
CA ASN A 114 -3.46 -29.48 26.90
C ASN A 114 -3.72 -30.54 25.84
N ILE A 115 -4.96 -31.02 25.77
CA ILE A 115 -5.36 -32.09 24.84
C ILE A 115 -6.38 -31.52 23.87
N PHE A 116 -6.07 -31.55 22.58
CA PHE A 116 -6.95 -31.02 21.55
C PHE A 116 -6.81 -31.76 20.22
N ASP A 117 -7.79 -31.60 19.33
CA ASP A 117 -7.72 -32.13 17.97
C ASP A 117 -7.44 -31.05 16.91
N GLU A 118 -7.21 -31.49 15.67
CA GLU A 118 -6.95 -30.61 14.52
C GLU A 118 -8.10 -29.63 14.19
N ASP A 119 -9.31 -29.86 14.71
CA ASP A 119 -10.46 -28.96 14.52
C ASP A 119 -10.61 -27.96 15.68
N GLY A 120 -9.71 -27.99 16.67
CA GLY A 120 -9.67 -27.08 17.82
C GLY A 120 -10.62 -27.48 18.96
N ASN A 121 -11.07 -28.74 19.01
CA ASN A 121 -11.83 -29.25 20.14
C ASN A 121 -10.88 -29.65 21.27
N TYR A 122 -11.20 -29.25 22.51
CA TYR A 122 -10.41 -29.57 23.69
C TYR A 122 -11.00 -30.74 24.47
N TYR A 123 -10.13 -31.53 25.09
CA TYR A 123 -10.47 -32.70 25.88
C TYR A 123 -9.78 -32.65 27.24
N THR A 124 -10.42 -33.18 28.28
CA THR A 124 -9.83 -33.27 29.61
C THR A 124 -9.50 -34.71 29.98
N ALA A 125 -8.51 -34.90 30.84
CA ALA A 125 -8.09 -36.20 31.34
C ALA A 125 -8.21 -36.28 32.87
N GLY A 126 -8.55 -37.46 33.37
CA GLY A 126 -8.58 -37.75 34.80
C GLY A 126 -8.36 -39.24 35.07
N LEU A 127 -8.29 -39.64 36.33
CA LEU A 127 -8.09 -41.05 36.70
C LEU A 127 -9.39 -41.85 36.68
N THR A 128 -10.48 -41.24 37.15
CA THR A 128 -11.79 -41.89 37.32
C THR A 128 -12.89 -40.83 37.26
N GLY A 129 -14.15 -41.24 37.12
CA GLY A 129 -15.30 -40.33 37.17
C GLY A 129 -16.00 -40.22 35.82
N ASN A 130 -16.99 -39.34 35.76
CA ASN A 130 -17.77 -39.03 34.55
C ASN A 130 -17.60 -37.58 34.09
N ASP A 131 -16.60 -36.91 34.66
CA ASP A 131 -16.27 -35.50 34.53
C ASP A 131 -15.15 -35.20 33.54
N HIS A 132 -14.43 -36.24 33.09
CA HIS A 132 -13.37 -36.14 32.09
C HIS A 132 -13.63 -37.03 30.88
N GLN A 133 -13.27 -36.55 29.68
CA GLN A 133 -13.43 -37.29 28.43
C GLN A 133 -12.44 -38.46 28.32
N LEU A 134 -11.22 -38.31 28.84
CA LEU A 134 -10.19 -39.34 28.84
C LEU A 134 -9.91 -39.86 30.27
N HIS A 135 -9.75 -41.17 30.39
CA HIS A 135 -9.22 -41.82 31.60
C HIS A 135 -7.78 -42.23 31.39
N TYR A 136 -6.91 -41.81 32.30
CA TYR A 136 -5.52 -42.25 32.39
C TYR A 136 -5.39 -43.43 33.36
N GLU A 137 -4.77 -44.52 32.90
CA GLU A 137 -4.48 -45.73 33.68
C GLU A 137 -2.98 -45.78 34.07
N PRO A 138 -2.62 -45.39 35.31
CA PRO A 138 -1.22 -45.30 35.74
C PRO A 138 -0.47 -46.63 35.72
N ALA A 139 -1.16 -47.78 35.75
CA ALA A 139 -0.49 -49.07 35.69
C ALA A 139 0.06 -49.40 34.30
N THR A 140 -0.46 -48.75 33.26
CA THR A 140 -0.12 -49.03 31.85
C THR A 140 0.34 -47.80 31.08
N ASP A 141 0.28 -46.62 31.71
CA ASP A 141 0.55 -45.31 31.09
C ASP A 141 -0.31 -45.04 29.86
N THR A 142 -1.57 -45.47 29.88
CA THR A 142 -2.49 -45.35 28.75
C THR A 142 -3.66 -44.42 29.04
N PHE A 143 -4.03 -43.63 28.04
CA PHE A 143 -5.26 -42.84 27.97
C PHE A 143 -6.29 -43.59 27.13
N THR A 144 -7.53 -43.65 27.62
CA THR A 144 -8.66 -44.27 26.93
C THR A 144 -9.89 -43.39 27.06
N TRP A 145 -10.79 -43.41 26.07
CA TRP A 145 -12.02 -42.62 26.12
C TRP A 145 -12.97 -43.12 27.21
N ASN A 146 -13.57 -42.18 27.94
CA ASN A 146 -14.50 -42.46 29.02
C ASN A 146 -15.92 -42.69 28.46
N PRO A 147 -16.43 -43.94 28.42
CA PRO A 147 -17.76 -44.21 27.89
C PRO A 147 -18.89 -43.69 28.79
N SER A 148 -18.56 -43.22 29.99
CA SER A 148 -19.52 -42.70 30.98
C SER A 148 -19.52 -41.18 31.09
N PHE A 149 -18.75 -40.46 30.25
CA PHE A 149 -18.70 -38.99 30.28
C PHE A 149 -20.09 -38.38 30.12
N ASN A 150 -20.45 -37.47 31.02
CA ASN A 150 -21.81 -36.92 31.10
C ASN A 150 -21.82 -35.48 31.65
N GLN A 151 -20.78 -34.69 31.37
CA GLN A 151 -20.77 -33.27 31.72
C GLN A 151 -21.35 -32.44 30.58
N PHE A 152 -22.14 -31.44 30.97
CA PHE A 152 -22.58 -30.35 30.11
C PHE A 152 -22.13 -29.08 30.81
N PRO A 153 -21.11 -28.36 30.31
CA PRO A 153 -20.73 -27.09 30.89
C PRO A 153 -21.90 -26.12 30.84
N GLU A 154 -22.28 -25.60 32.00
CA GLU A 154 -23.31 -24.56 32.12
C GLU A 154 -22.62 -23.19 32.16
N TYR A 155 -22.71 -22.44 31.07
CA TYR A 155 -22.16 -21.07 31.00
C TYR A 155 -23.32 -20.08 30.95
N PHE A 156 -23.41 -19.19 31.97
CA PHE A 156 -24.51 -18.24 32.13
C PHE A 156 -25.93 -18.86 32.09
N GLY A 157 -26.09 -20.10 32.57
CA GLY A 157 -27.38 -20.79 32.56
C GLY A 157 -27.74 -21.48 31.23
N MET A 158 -26.78 -21.58 30.30
CA MET A 158 -26.92 -22.33 29.07
C MET A 158 -25.99 -23.55 29.11
N GLU A 159 -26.57 -24.74 28.93
CA GLU A 159 -25.83 -25.97 28.73
C GLU A 159 -25.29 -25.99 27.29
N PHE A 160 -23.98 -26.18 27.14
CA PHE A 160 -23.35 -26.44 25.85
C PHE A 160 -22.91 -27.90 25.78
N GLN A 161 -22.92 -28.47 24.57
CA GLN A 161 -22.49 -29.84 24.34
C GLN A 161 -21.00 -29.83 24.03
N GLU A 162 -20.19 -30.30 24.97
CA GLU A 162 -18.78 -30.62 24.69
C GLU A 162 -18.68 -31.84 23.76
N PRO A 163 -17.63 -31.92 22.94
CA PRO A 163 -17.33 -33.12 22.19
C PRO A 163 -17.08 -34.27 23.18
N LEU A 164 -17.91 -35.31 23.07
CA LEU A 164 -17.80 -36.48 23.94
C LEU A 164 -16.54 -37.28 23.63
N ILE A 165 -16.13 -37.27 22.36
CA ILE A 165 -15.03 -38.04 21.79
C ILE A 165 -14.55 -37.38 20.49
N ILE A 166 -13.28 -37.58 20.15
CA ILE A 166 -12.71 -37.17 18.86
C ILE A 166 -13.41 -37.85 17.68
N GLU A 167 -13.51 -37.15 16.54
CA GLU A 167 -14.02 -37.75 15.31
C GLU A 167 -13.04 -38.77 14.69
N PRO A 168 -13.55 -39.75 13.91
CA PRO A 168 -12.70 -40.76 13.28
C PRO A 168 -11.66 -40.19 12.31
N ASN A 169 -10.44 -40.73 12.34
CA ASN A 169 -9.31 -40.35 11.49
C ASN A 169 -8.79 -38.91 11.68
N LYS A 170 -9.11 -38.28 12.82
CA LYS A 170 -8.59 -36.97 13.19
C LYS A 170 -7.29 -37.06 13.97
N THR A 171 -6.48 -36.01 13.88
CA THR A 171 -5.25 -35.89 14.65
C THR A 171 -5.55 -35.37 16.06
N LEU A 172 -4.99 -36.03 17.07
CA LEU A 172 -5.10 -35.69 18.48
C LEU A 172 -3.71 -35.30 19.02
N TYR A 173 -3.64 -34.20 19.75
CA TYR A 173 -2.42 -33.63 20.31
C TYR A 173 -2.48 -33.71 21.83
N PHE A 174 -1.39 -34.17 22.45
CA PHE A 174 -1.15 -34.09 23.89
C PHE A 174 0.04 -33.17 24.13
N GLU A 175 -0.22 -31.98 24.63
CA GLU A 175 0.79 -31.00 24.96
C GLU A 175 1.00 -30.91 26.47
N TYR A 176 2.26 -30.79 26.89
CA TYR A 176 2.63 -30.68 28.29
C TYR A 176 3.86 -29.80 28.52
N VAL A 177 3.97 -29.34 29.77
CA VAL A 177 5.02 -28.42 30.23
C VAL A 177 6.03 -29.21 31.06
N VAL A 178 7.31 -28.88 30.94
CA VAL A 178 8.41 -29.43 31.72
C VAL A 178 9.09 -28.33 32.55
N ASN A 179 9.98 -28.70 33.47
CA ASN A 179 10.60 -27.76 34.41
C ASN A 179 11.45 -26.64 33.77
N ILE A 180 11.84 -26.80 32.50
CA ILE A 180 12.59 -25.81 31.72
C ILE A 180 11.72 -25.08 30.69
N SER A 181 10.43 -25.40 30.56
CA SER A 181 9.59 -24.79 29.52
C SER A 181 9.43 -23.27 29.66
N TRP A 182 9.64 -22.71 30.85
CA TRP A 182 9.68 -21.25 31.04
C TRP A 182 10.86 -20.57 30.35
N THR A 183 11.88 -21.33 29.94
CA THR A 183 13.04 -20.81 29.19
C THR A 183 12.79 -20.68 27.69
N GLU A 184 11.68 -21.25 27.19
CA GLU A 184 11.30 -21.13 25.80
C GLU A 184 11.06 -19.65 25.45
N PRO A 185 11.69 -19.11 24.40
CA PRO A 185 11.51 -17.72 24.03
C PRO A 185 10.07 -17.41 23.66
N ILE A 186 9.60 -16.26 24.15
CA ILE A 186 8.33 -15.71 23.71
C ILE A 186 8.57 -14.97 22.40
N ARG A 187 8.03 -15.52 21.31
CA ARG A 187 8.15 -14.95 19.97
C ARG A 187 7.10 -13.88 19.72
N VAL A 188 7.54 -12.71 19.29
CA VAL A 188 6.70 -11.59 18.86
C VAL A 188 6.88 -11.42 17.35
N GLU A 189 5.91 -11.91 16.58
CA GLU A 189 5.92 -11.91 15.11
C GLU A 189 5.47 -10.57 14.53
N VAL A 190 6.16 -9.52 14.95
CA VAL A 190 5.87 -8.14 14.55
C VAL A 190 7.16 -7.45 14.10
N GLU A 191 7.06 -6.76 12.97
CA GLU A 191 8.19 -6.06 12.37
C GLU A 191 8.48 -4.73 13.07
N ASN A 192 9.75 -4.33 13.03
CA ASN A 192 10.26 -3.03 13.44
C ASN A 192 9.78 -2.59 14.83
N ILE A 193 9.82 -3.48 15.82
CA ILE A 193 9.56 -3.09 17.21
C ILE A 193 10.66 -2.11 17.65
N ASP A 194 10.29 -0.94 18.13
CA ASP A 194 11.23 -0.08 18.82
C ASP A 194 11.52 -0.69 20.20
N LEU A 195 12.68 -1.29 20.33
CA LEU A 195 13.07 -1.92 21.57
C LEU A 195 13.24 -0.91 22.71
N SER A 196 13.42 0.39 22.46
CA SER A 196 13.46 1.34 23.57
C SER A 196 12.12 1.43 24.31
N SER A 197 11.02 1.08 23.64
CA SER A 197 9.65 1.18 24.15
C SER A 197 9.06 -0.11 24.72
N ILE A 198 9.74 -1.26 24.57
CA ILE A 198 9.16 -2.54 25.00
C ILE A 198 9.08 -2.62 26.53
N ARG A 199 7.94 -3.09 27.03
CA ARG A 199 7.70 -3.33 28.45
C ARG A 199 7.18 -4.74 28.62
N VAL A 200 7.76 -5.46 29.57
CA VAL A 200 7.32 -6.81 29.93
C VAL A 200 6.78 -6.76 31.35
N ILE A 201 5.50 -7.06 31.51
CA ILE A 201 4.75 -6.98 32.76
C ILE A 201 4.36 -8.39 33.17
N TYR A 202 4.82 -8.84 34.32
CA TYR A 202 4.45 -10.14 34.87
C TYR A 202 3.16 -10.04 35.68
N ASP A 203 2.19 -10.88 35.34
CA ASP A 203 0.90 -11.07 36.02
C ASP A 203 0.18 -9.74 36.36
N TYR A 204 0.18 -8.79 35.41
CA TYR A 204 -0.34 -7.42 35.49
C TYR A 204 0.14 -6.56 36.69
N ASN A 205 1.11 -7.04 37.47
CA ASN A 205 1.49 -6.43 38.74
C ASN A 205 2.95 -5.97 38.79
N TYR A 206 3.82 -6.56 37.98
CA TYR A 206 5.27 -6.34 38.10
C TYR A 206 5.92 -6.01 36.76
N LEU A 207 6.43 -4.80 36.63
CA LEU A 207 7.25 -4.41 35.47
C LEU A 207 8.66 -5.03 35.62
N LEU A 208 8.97 -5.98 34.73
CA LEU A 208 10.24 -6.70 34.73
C LEU A 208 11.38 -5.81 34.24
N LYS A 209 12.62 -6.14 34.63
CA LYS A 209 13.82 -5.40 34.18
C LYS A 209 14.49 -6.05 32.95
N PRO A 210 14.74 -5.30 31.86
CA PRO A 210 15.49 -5.80 30.71
C PRO A 210 17.00 -5.88 31.00
N GLU A 211 17.70 -6.77 30.28
CA GLU A 211 19.18 -6.92 30.30
C GLU A 211 19.92 -5.60 30.05
N HIS A 212 19.35 -4.73 29.22
CA HIS A 212 19.92 -3.43 28.88
C HIS A 212 19.19 -2.26 29.56
N TYR A 213 18.96 -2.38 30.87
CA TYR A 213 18.19 -1.42 31.69
C TYR A 213 18.64 0.05 31.55
N ASP A 214 19.95 0.31 31.44
CA ASP A 214 20.48 1.68 31.32
C ASP A 214 19.99 2.41 30.06
N TRP A 215 19.61 1.68 29.00
CA TRP A 215 19.02 2.26 27.79
C TRP A 215 17.62 2.85 28.07
N TYR A 216 16.82 2.15 28.88
CA TYR A 216 15.43 2.54 29.17
C TYR A 216 15.33 3.68 30.18
N ALA A 217 16.21 3.70 31.18
CA ALA A 217 16.15 4.68 32.27
C ALA A 217 16.36 6.14 31.82
N GLN A 218 17.01 6.35 30.67
CA GLN A 218 17.28 7.70 30.13
C GLN A 218 16.13 8.27 29.30
N LEU A 219 15.27 7.42 28.73
CA LEU A 219 14.24 7.81 27.76
C LEU A 219 12.84 7.95 28.38
N TYR A 220 12.57 7.26 29.49
CA TYR A 220 11.24 7.25 30.10
C TYR A 220 11.22 7.93 31.48
N SER A 221 10.80 9.21 31.51
CA SER A 221 10.12 9.73 32.69
C SER A 221 8.74 9.06 32.76
N MET A 222 8.47 8.34 33.86
CA MET A 222 7.25 7.54 34.10
C MET A 222 5.96 8.29 33.76
N GLU A 223 5.45 8.16 32.53
CA GLU A 223 4.19 8.77 32.15
C GLU A 223 3.35 7.87 31.24
N HIS A 224 3.25 6.60 31.59
CA HIS A 224 2.11 5.76 31.17
C HIS A 224 1.54 5.04 32.39
N SER A 225 0.34 5.50 32.77
CA SER A 225 -0.37 5.19 33.99
C SER A 225 -0.98 3.79 33.98
N TYR A 226 -0.34 2.85 34.66
CA TYR A 226 -1.06 1.85 35.43
C TYR A 226 -0.76 2.15 36.89
N GLU A 227 -1.65 2.88 37.57
CA GLU A 227 -1.43 3.41 38.93
C GLU A 227 -1.13 2.32 40.00
N ASN A 228 -1.13 1.03 39.64
CA ASN A 228 -0.91 -0.11 40.53
C ASN A 228 0.24 -1.04 40.14
N ILE A 229 0.97 -0.82 39.05
CA ILE A 229 2.10 -1.71 38.70
C ILE A 229 3.31 -1.35 39.56
N ALA A 230 3.83 -2.35 40.28
CA ALA A 230 5.09 -2.23 41.00
C ALA A 230 6.26 -2.46 40.05
N TYR A 231 7.37 -1.75 40.28
CA TYR A 231 8.64 -2.14 39.66
C TYR A 231 9.11 -3.48 40.23
N SER A 232 9.84 -4.23 39.39
CA SER A 232 10.55 -5.46 39.76
C SER A 232 11.20 -5.41 41.14
N PHE A 233 11.19 -6.56 41.81
CA PHE A 233 11.83 -6.76 43.11
C PHE A 233 13.36 -6.87 43.04
N LYS A 234 13.94 -6.89 41.83
CA LYS A 234 15.37 -7.14 41.59
C LYS A 234 16.05 -5.90 41.01
N GLU A 235 17.35 -5.81 41.23
CA GLU A 235 18.22 -4.85 40.52
C GLU A 235 18.83 -5.45 39.26
N GLU A 236 18.97 -6.77 39.23
CA GLU A 236 19.46 -7.53 38.10
C GLU A 236 18.38 -7.64 37.01
N PRO A 237 18.77 -7.84 35.75
CA PRO A 237 17.82 -8.07 34.67
C PRO A 237 17.11 -9.40 34.83
N GLU A 238 15.87 -9.43 34.36
CA GLU A 238 14.93 -10.54 34.48
C GLU A 238 14.50 -11.08 33.12
N TYR A 239 14.64 -10.27 32.07
CA TYR A 239 14.45 -10.71 30.70
C TYR A 239 15.50 -10.08 29.78
N ARG A 240 15.72 -10.69 28.62
CA ARG A 240 16.44 -10.08 27.51
C ARG A 240 15.63 -10.20 26.23
N VAL A 241 15.89 -9.31 25.29
CA VAL A 241 15.24 -9.32 23.99
C VAL A 241 16.29 -9.48 22.91
N VAL A 242 16.00 -10.32 21.92
CA VAL A 242 16.80 -10.49 20.71
C VAL A 242 15.90 -10.16 19.53
N GLN A 243 16.35 -9.25 18.69
CA GLN A 243 15.66 -8.90 17.44
C GLN A 243 16.31 -9.68 16.30
N TYR A 244 15.49 -10.04 15.33
CA TYR A 244 15.90 -10.79 14.15
C TYR A 244 15.51 -10.04 12.89
N TYR A 245 16.40 -10.05 11.91
CA TYR A 245 16.15 -9.54 10.57
C TYR A 245 16.55 -10.62 9.58
N TYR A 246 15.71 -10.88 8.58
CA TYR A 246 16.05 -11.82 7.54
C TYR A 246 15.81 -11.25 6.15
N GLU A 247 16.64 -11.67 5.21
CA GLU A 247 16.47 -11.44 3.78
C GLU A 247 16.66 -12.74 3.02
N ALA A 248 15.91 -12.90 1.93
CA ALA A 248 16.03 -14.04 1.05
C ALA A 248 16.36 -13.60 -0.37
N PHE A 249 17.28 -14.31 -1.01
CA PHE A 249 17.72 -14.05 -2.38
C PHE A 249 18.01 -15.34 -3.15
N THR A 250 18.11 -15.24 -4.47
CA THR A 250 18.42 -16.36 -5.36
C THR A 250 19.74 -16.09 -6.10
N VAL A 251 20.61 -17.10 -6.16
CA VAL A 251 21.86 -17.03 -6.91
C VAL A 251 21.65 -17.70 -8.27
N TYR A 252 21.50 -16.89 -9.31
CA TYR A 252 21.29 -17.42 -10.68
C TYR A 252 22.58 -17.81 -11.39
N GLU A 253 23.72 -17.31 -10.91
CA GLU A 253 25.01 -17.54 -11.54
C GLU A 253 25.66 -18.81 -11.00
N ASN A 254 26.27 -19.57 -11.91
CA ASN A 254 27.03 -20.78 -11.61
C ASN A 254 28.39 -20.40 -10.97
N VAL A 255 28.34 -19.95 -9.71
CA VAL A 255 29.49 -19.42 -8.96
C VAL A 255 29.66 -20.15 -7.63
N ALA A 256 30.93 -20.35 -7.26
CA ALA A 256 31.29 -20.89 -5.95
C ALA A 256 31.33 -19.79 -4.87
N GLN A 257 31.26 -18.52 -5.26
CA GLN A 257 31.28 -17.39 -4.33
C GLN A 257 30.22 -16.37 -4.74
N TYR A 258 29.41 -15.94 -3.79
CA TYR A 258 28.39 -14.91 -3.98
C TYR A 258 28.43 -13.91 -2.85
N THR A 259 28.38 -12.62 -3.19
CA THR A 259 28.31 -11.53 -2.22
C THR A 259 26.94 -10.87 -2.31
N HIS A 260 26.17 -11.01 -1.24
CA HIS A 260 24.89 -10.34 -1.06
C HIS A 260 25.11 -8.98 -0.38
N THR A 261 24.41 -7.95 -0.86
CA THR A 261 24.34 -6.63 -0.19
C THR A 261 22.93 -6.49 0.35
N PHE A 262 22.79 -6.24 1.64
CA PHE A 262 21.49 -6.17 2.29
C PHE A 262 20.73 -4.89 1.91
N ASP A 263 19.41 -4.98 1.77
CA ASP A 263 18.52 -3.86 1.44
C ASP A 263 17.95 -3.23 2.73
N ILE A 264 18.83 -2.51 3.44
CA ILE A 264 18.50 -1.81 4.69
C ILE A 264 18.41 -0.28 4.51
N GLY A 265 18.28 0.19 3.25
CA GLY A 265 18.23 1.61 2.92
C GLY A 265 19.50 2.37 3.32
N ASP A 266 19.35 3.48 4.05
CA ASP A 266 20.46 4.35 4.48
C ASP A 266 21.17 3.85 5.75
N LEU A 267 20.72 2.73 6.33
CA LEU A 267 21.25 2.20 7.59
C LEU A 267 22.63 1.57 7.43
N SER A 268 23.36 1.51 8.54
CA SER A 268 24.67 0.88 8.67
C SER A 268 24.67 -0.18 9.76
N PHE A 269 25.03 -1.41 9.40
CA PHE A 269 25.22 -2.49 10.36
C PHE A 269 26.35 -2.22 11.36
N GLU A 270 27.29 -1.33 11.05
CA GLU A 270 28.38 -0.96 11.96
C GLU A 270 27.94 0.03 13.04
N VAL A 271 26.94 0.86 12.77
CA VAL A 271 26.60 2.02 13.61
C VAL A 271 25.21 1.90 14.25
N ASP A 272 24.22 1.42 13.49
CA ASP A 272 22.81 1.49 13.89
C ASP A 272 22.33 0.23 14.61
N PHE A 273 23.15 -0.82 14.67
CA PHE A 273 22.82 -2.10 15.30
C PHE A 273 23.78 -2.44 16.43
N VAL A 274 23.27 -3.03 17.51
CA VAL A 274 24.05 -3.42 18.70
C VAL A 274 24.16 -4.94 18.80
N ASN A 275 25.38 -5.45 18.99
CA ASN A 275 25.69 -6.88 19.08
C ASN A 275 25.21 -7.70 17.87
N LEU A 276 25.29 -7.12 16.68
CA LEU A 276 24.87 -7.75 15.44
C LEU A 276 25.74 -8.97 15.10
N SER A 277 25.08 -10.08 14.78
CA SER A 277 25.72 -11.29 14.26
C SER A 277 24.85 -12.00 13.23
N VAL A 278 25.48 -12.87 12.44
CA VAL A 278 24.74 -13.84 11.62
C VAL A 278 24.22 -14.93 12.54
N TYR A 279 22.91 -15.12 12.57
CA TYR A 279 22.27 -16.18 13.33
C TYR A 279 22.31 -17.50 12.56
N LYS A 280 21.73 -17.52 11.35
CA LYS A 280 21.68 -18.71 10.48
C LYS A 280 21.63 -18.32 9.01
N ILE A 281 22.11 -19.22 8.15
CA ILE A 281 21.94 -19.12 6.70
C ILE A 281 21.35 -20.44 6.22
N ILE A 282 20.22 -20.35 5.51
CA ILE A 282 19.44 -21.52 5.09
C ILE A 282 19.31 -21.49 3.58
N GLY A 283 19.83 -22.52 2.91
CA GLY A 283 19.63 -22.78 1.49
C GLY A 283 18.44 -23.72 1.27
N LEU A 284 17.49 -23.33 0.44
CA LEU A 284 16.37 -24.15 0.00
C LEU A 284 16.68 -24.73 -1.38
N THR A 285 16.63 -26.05 -1.49
CA THR A 285 16.85 -26.78 -2.74
C THR A 285 15.57 -26.84 -3.58
N PRO A 286 15.66 -27.15 -4.89
CA PRO A 286 14.49 -27.33 -5.75
C PRO A 286 13.53 -28.45 -5.32
N THR A 287 13.96 -29.37 -4.46
CA THR A 287 13.11 -30.42 -3.87
C THR A 287 12.38 -29.96 -2.61
N LEU A 288 12.53 -28.68 -2.23
CA LEU A 288 12.05 -28.09 -0.97
C LEU A 288 12.77 -28.65 0.28
N ASP A 289 13.86 -29.38 0.10
CA ASP A 289 14.75 -29.72 1.22
C ASP A 289 15.58 -28.49 1.58
N PHE A 290 15.88 -28.32 2.86
CA PHE A 290 16.71 -27.21 3.35
C PHE A 290 18.06 -27.69 3.84
N GLU A 291 19.05 -26.82 3.73
CA GLU A 291 20.40 -27.00 4.25
C GLU A 291 20.83 -25.77 5.04
N ILE A 292 21.40 -25.97 6.23
CA ILE A 292 21.90 -24.88 7.06
C ILE A 292 23.36 -24.62 6.67
N LEU A 293 23.58 -23.66 5.77
CA LEU A 293 24.89 -23.34 5.22
C LEU A 293 25.86 -22.80 6.27
N SER A 294 25.34 -22.15 7.32
CA SER A 294 26.18 -21.62 8.42
C SER A 294 26.78 -22.69 9.32
N ASP A 295 26.20 -23.90 9.34
CA ASP A 295 26.59 -25.01 10.22
C ASP A 295 27.34 -26.11 9.43
N ASN A 296 27.57 -25.90 8.14
CA ASN A 296 28.23 -26.85 7.25
C ASN A 296 29.65 -26.37 6.90
N ASP A 297 30.64 -27.21 7.18
CA ASP A 297 32.07 -26.97 6.89
C ASP A 297 32.38 -26.82 5.38
N ASP A 298 31.48 -27.27 4.51
CA ASP A 298 31.59 -27.10 3.06
C ASP A 298 31.42 -25.62 2.63
N PHE A 299 30.86 -24.76 3.49
CA PHE A 299 30.68 -23.33 3.21
C PHE A 299 31.50 -22.47 4.17
N SER A 300 31.99 -21.35 3.65
CA SER A 300 32.58 -20.28 4.47
C SER A 300 31.82 -18.98 4.29
N ILE A 301 31.56 -18.34 5.42
CA ILE A 301 30.71 -17.16 5.53
C ILE A 301 31.55 -15.99 6.03
N GLU A 302 31.56 -14.89 5.28
CA GLU A 302 32.19 -13.64 5.68
C GLU A 302 31.12 -12.55 5.76
N PHE A 303 30.84 -12.08 6.97
CA PHE A 303 29.91 -10.98 7.21
C PHE A 303 30.68 -9.68 7.45
N ASN A 304 30.43 -8.68 6.61
CA ASN A 304 31.11 -7.39 6.63
C ASN A 304 30.11 -6.27 6.97
N THR A 305 30.15 -5.82 8.22
CA THR A 305 29.27 -4.79 8.76
C THR A 305 29.55 -3.39 8.19
N THR A 306 30.78 -3.09 7.78
CA THR A 306 31.15 -1.77 7.21
C THR A 306 30.58 -1.55 5.81
N SER A 307 30.38 -2.64 5.05
CA SER A 307 29.86 -2.58 3.68
C SER A 307 28.41 -3.07 3.56
N ASN A 308 27.79 -3.48 4.67
CA ASN A 308 26.48 -4.14 4.69
C ASN A 308 26.42 -5.36 3.74
N GLN A 309 27.46 -6.20 3.76
CA GLN A 309 27.59 -7.33 2.84
C GLN A 309 27.81 -8.66 3.56
N LEU A 310 27.27 -9.72 2.97
CA LEU A 310 27.55 -11.10 3.33
C LEU A 310 28.13 -11.82 2.12
N THR A 311 29.27 -12.47 2.28
CA THR A 311 29.86 -13.33 1.26
C THR A 311 29.76 -14.79 1.67
N ILE A 312 29.18 -15.60 0.81
CA ILE A 312 29.09 -17.05 0.94
C ILE A 312 30.07 -17.65 -0.08
N THR A 313 30.92 -18.56 0.37
CA THR A 313 31.84 -19.32 -0.50
C THR A 313 31.64 -20.80 -0.28
N ASP A 314 31.31 -21.52 -1.34
CA ASP A 314 31.32 -22.98 -1.41
C ASP A 314 32.78 -23.47 -1.58
N ASN A 315 33.27 -24.20 -0.59
CA ASN A 315 34.60 -24.79 -0.54
C ASN A 315 34.62 -26.23 -1.06
N ALA A 316 33.45 -26.83 -1.29
CA ALA A 316 33.33 -28.18 -1.79
C ALA A 316 33.64 -28.26 -3.29
N SER A 317 34.16 -29.39 -3.74
CA SER A 317 34.49 -29.63 -5.16
C SER A 317 33.27 -30.06 -6.00
N ASN A 318 32.07 -29.98 -5.42
CA ASN A 318 30.91 -30.79 -5.80
C ASN A 318 29.57 -30.03 -5.80
N GLY A 319 29.56 -28.75 -5.44
CA GLY A 319 28.39 -27.88 -5.44
C GLY A 319 28.73 -26.48 -5.93
N LEU A 320 27.70 -25.73 -6.30
CA LEU A 320 27.74 -24.31 -6.62
C LEU A 320 26.50 -23.68 -6.00
N LEU A 321 26.55 -22.37 -5.74
CA LEU A 321 25.47 -21.68 -5.02
C LEU A 321 24.17 -21.57 -5.83
N ASP A 322 24.21 -21.82 -7.15
CA ASP A 322 23.01 -21.92 -8.02
C ASP A 322 22.24 -23.24 -7.85
N SER A 323 22.70 -24.15 -6.99
CA SER A 323 21.95 -25.36 -6.63
C SER A 323 20.79 -25.09 -5.67
N PHE A 324 20.76 -23.91 -5.03
CA PHE A 324 19.66 -23.48 -4.17
C PHE A 324 18.71 -22.56 -4.94
N ASP A 325 17.40 -22.83 -4.85
CA ASP A 325 16.35 -21.95 -5.40
C ASP A 325 16.28 -20.64 -4.61
N GLN A 326 16.55 -20.71 -3.30
CA GLN A 326 16.52 -19.56 -2.40
C GLN A 326 17.53 -19.75 -1.27
N ILE A 327 18.25 -18.68 -0.92
CA ILE A 327 19.10 -18.61 0.26
C ILE A 327 18.51 -17.52 1.16
N THR A 328 18.22 -17.87 2.41
CA THR A 328 17.75 -16.94 3.45
C THR A 328 18.87 -16.71 4.44
N VAL A 329 19.19 -15.45 4.69
CA VAL A 329 20.15 -15.03 5.72
C VAL A 329 19.36 -14.44 6.87
N ILE A 330 19.62 -14.92 8.08
CA ILE A 330 19.00 -14.44 9.31
C ILE A 330 20.09 -13.81 10.18
N LEU A 331 19.92 -12.54 10.52
CA LEU A 331 20.74 -11.78 11.45
C LEU A 331 20.03 -11.69 12.80
N ASN A 332 20.80 -11.62 13.88
CA ASN A 332 20.30 -11.34 15.22
C ASN A 332 21.11 -10.25 15.91
N TYR A 333 20.45 -9.47 16.75
CA TYR A 333 21.05 -8.32 17.44
C TYR A 333 20.26 -7.98 18.71
N SER A 334 20.90 -7.22 19.60
CA SER A 334 20.29 -6.76 20.85
C SER A 334 19.46 -5.50 20.68
N TYR A 335 19.71 -4.68 19.65
CA TYR A 335 18.97 -3.45 19.34
C TYR A 335 19.21 -3.04 17.88
N GLY A 336 18.16 -2.67 17.16
CA GLY A 336 18.25 -2.12 15.81
C GLY A 336 16.95 -1.44 15.36
N PRO A 337 17.02 -0.54 14.35
CA PRO A 337 15.89 0.27 13.91
C PRO A 337 14.88 -0.48 13.04
N ILE A 338 15.28 -1.60 12.43
CA ILE A 338 14.43 -2.49 11.65
C ILE A 338 14.51 -3.89 12.26
N SER A 339 13.46 -4.70 12.12
CA SER A 339 13.43 -6.12 12.51
C SER A 339 12.28 -6.83 11.80
N SER A 340 12.46 -8.12 11.52
CA SER A 340 11.38 -8.98 11.01
C SER A 340 10.56 -9.60 12.14
N TYR A 341 11.18 -9.93 13.27
CA TYR A 341 10.50 -10.40 14.49
C TYR A 341 11.42 -10.24 15.70
N SER A 342 10.89 -10.43 16.91
CA SER A 342 11.65 -10.38 18.16
C SER A 342 11.37 -11.60 19.04
N GLU A 343 12.32 -11.98 19.87
CA GLU A 343 12.18 -13.04 20.87
C GLU A 343 12.58 -12.53 22.25
N ILE A 344 11.81 -12.94 23.25
CA ILE A 344 11.99 -12.50 24.63
C ILE A 344 12.31 -13.71 25.47
N TYR A 345 13.47 -13.66 26.10
CA TYR A 345 13.99 -14.74 26.93
C TYR A 345 13.88 -14.32 28.39
N LEU A 346 13.11 -15.06 29.16
CA LEU A 346 13.09 -14.93 30.62
C LEU A 346 14.41 -15.46 31.19
N LEU A 347 15.04 -14.68 32.05
CA LEU A 347 16.34 -15.01 32.63
C LEU A 347 16.16 -15.82 33.92
N GLU A 348 17.24 -16.47 34.36
CA GLU A 348 17.24 -17.29 35.58
C GLU A 348 16.80 -16.49 36.83
N GLN A 349 17.10 -15.19 36.87
CA GLN A 349 16.66 -14.28 37.92
C GLN A 349 15.13 -14.19 38.02
N PHE A 350 14.42 -14.23 36.89
CA PHE A 350 12.96 -14.25 36.85
C PHE A 350 12.43 -15.51 37.51
N ASN A 351 12.93 -16.68 37.09
CA ASN A 351 12.53 -17.98 37.64
C ASN A 351 12.70 -18.04 39.17
N GLN A 352 13.87 -17.65 39.68
CA GLN A 352 14.17 -17.67 41.11
C GLN A 352 13.32 -16.70 41.94
N THR A 353 12.71 -15.69 41.31
CA THR A 353 11.93 -14.65 41.98
C THR A 353 10.44 -14.96 41.94
N TYR A 354 9.94 -15.37 40.78
CA TYR A 354 8.52 -15.42 40.49
C TYR A 354 7.96 -16.83 40.40
N LEU A 355 8.76 -17.83 40.01
CA LEU A 355 8.30 -19.20 39.72
C LEU A 355 8.63 -20.21 40.82
N THR A 356 8.81 -19.73 42.06
CA THR A 356 9.19 -20.60 43.20
C THR A 356 8.13 -21.64 43.58
N ASP A 357 6.86 -21.43 43.19
CA ASP A 357 5.74 -22.32 43.42
C ASP A 357 5.06 -22.61 42.07
N PHE A 358 5.37 -23.77 41.48
CA PHE A 358 4.93 -24.13 40.13
C PHE A 358 3.41 -24.20 40.01
N GLU A 359 2.73 -24.75 41.02
CA GLU A 359 1.27 -24.91 41.02
C GLU A 359 0.58 -23.54 40.98
N LYS A 360 1.06 -22.58 41.78
CA LYS A 360 0.51 -21.22 41.80
C LYS A 360 0.86 -20.38 40.57
N THR A 361 1.90 -20.75 39.84
CA THR A 361 2.45 -19.91 38.76
C THR A 361 2.21 -20.47 37.38
N PHE A 362 1.68 -21.70 37.27
CA PHE A 362 1.45 -22.40 36.00
C PHE A 362 0.60 -21.60 35.00
N TYR A 363 -0.38 -20.87 35.51
CA TYR A 363 -1.31 -20.04 34.71
C TYR A 363 -0.89 -18.57 34.63
N ASN A 364 0.29 -18.21 35.13
CA ASN A 364 0.77 -16.84 35.04
C ASN A 364 1.19 -16.51 33.61
N TYR A 365 1.02 -15.24 33.25
CA TYR A 365 1.34 -14.69 31.94
C TYR A 365 2.29 -13.50 32.09
N VAL A 366 2.91 -13.15 30.99
CA VAL A 366 3.56 -11.88 30.77
C VAL A 366 2.78 -11.12 29.71
N ASP A 367 2.52 -9.86 30.01
CA ASP A 367 1.97 -8.87 29.10
C ASP A 367 3.13 -8.05 28.51
N LEU A 368 3.04 -7.76 27.23
CA LEU A 368 4.05 -7.17 26.40
C LEU A 368 3.46 -5.96 25.73
N ASP A 369 3.98 -4.77 26.04
CA ASP A 369 3.62 -3.53 25.36
C ASP A 369 4.82 -3.02 24.57
N TYR A 370 4.62 -2.48 23.38
CA TYR A 370 5.69 -1.88 22.58
C TYR A 370 5.14 -0.86 21.57
N GLN A 371 6.04 -0.03 21.05
CA GLN A 371 5.83 0.86 19.91
C GLN A 371 6.64 0.36 18.71
N TYR A 372 6.30 0.88 17.54
CA TYR A 372 7.02 0.58 16.30
C TYR A 372 8.09 1.64 16.04
N SER A 373 9.23 1.23 15.50
CA SER A 373 10.25 2.08 14.91
C SER A 373 9.87 2.40 13.48
N ALA A 374 9.85 3.68 13.12
CA ALA A 374 9.67 4.12 11.75
C ALA A 374 10.63 5.26 11.42
N LYS A 375 10.95 5.38 10.13
CA LYS A 375 11.69 6.54 9.63
C LYS A 375 10.79 7.77 9.77
N SER A 376 11.11 8.61 10.73
CA SER A 376 10.47 9.90 10.98
C SER A 376 11.45 11.02 10.62
N GLY A 377 10.96 12.25 10.54
CA GLY A 377 11.78 13.42 10.26
C GLY A 377 11.45 14.55 11.22
N THR A 378 12.43 15.01 11.99
CA THR A 378 12.27 16.26 12.73
C THR A 378 12.42 17.42 11.76
N ALA A 379 11.39 18.26 11.64
CA ALA A 379 11.47 19.47 10.84
C ALA A 379 12.45 20.47 11.48
N LEU A 380 13.62 20.61 10.86
CA LEU A 380 14.61 21.63 11.21
C LEU A 380 14.20 23.02 10.73
N PHE A 381 13.47 23.05 9.61
CA PHE A 381 12.95 24.27 9.00
C PHE A 381 11.76 23.93 8.11
N ALA A 382 10.70 24.74 8.18
CA ALA A 382 9.55 24.61 7.31
C ALA A 382 8.99 26.00 6.99
N GLU A 383 8.86 26.31 5.70
CA GLU A 383 8.07 27.44 5.22
C GLU A 383 7.11 26.95 4.13
N GLY A 384 5.81 27.01 4.43
CA GLY A 384 4.76 26.73 3.45
C GLY A 384 4.42 27.96 2.61
N SER A 385 3.52 27.76 1.65
CA SER A 385 3.16 28.78 0.65
C SER A 385 2.70 30.10 1.26
N SER A 386 1.87 30.04 2.30
CA SER A 386 1.37 31.22 3.01
C SER A 386 2.47 32.04 3.67
N THR A 387 3.54 31.40 4.17
CA THR A 387 4.69 32.08 4.78
C THR A 387 5.61 32.64 3.70
N ILE A 388 5.93 31.86 2.67
CA ILE A 388 6.82 32.25 1.55
C ILE A 388 6.29 33.50 0.84
N THR A 389 4.97 33.61 0.66
CA THR A 389 4.35 34.78 -0.01
C THR A 389 4.07 35.95 0.92
N SER A 390 4.54 35.92 2.17
CA SER A 390 4.29 36.97 3.16
C SER A 390 5.57 37.71 3.53
N ASP A 391 5.43 38.87 4.17
CA ASP A 391 6.56 39.62 4.75
C ASP A 391 7.31 38.84 5.87
N ALA A 392 6.80 37.67 6.27
CA ALA A 392 7.39 36.83 7.30
C ALA A 392 8.30 35.72 6.75
N THR A 393 8.50 35.62 5.43
CA THR A 393 9.46 34.64 4.86
C THR A 393 10.90 34.94 5.29
N SER A 394 11.68 33.86 5.51
CA SER A 394 13.12 33.95 5.75
C SER A 394 13.94 34.05 4.46
N PHE A 395 13.31 33.90 3.29
CA PHE A 395 13.98 33.98 2.00
C PHE A 395 13.94 35.40 1.43
N GLU A 396 15.04 35.81 0.80
CA GLU A 396 15.12 37.06 0.05
C GLU A 396 15.46 36.78 -1.42
N SER A 397 15.00 37.66 -2.32
CA SER A 397 15.46 37.64 -3.71
C SER A 397 16.93 38.05 -3.77
N ILE A 398 17.73 37.30 -4.53
CA ILE A 398 19.14 37.60 -4.76
C ILE A 398 19.47 37.60 -6.25
N ASP A 399 20.52 38.32 -6.63
CA ASP A 399 20.99 38.42 -8.02
C ASP A 399 21.79 37.20 -8.51
N TYR A 400 21.74 36.07 -7.82
CA TYR A 400 22.62 34.94 -8.12
C TYR A 400 22.15 34.11 -9.33
N CYS A 401 23.01 33.92 -10.33
CA CYS A 401 22.75 33.05 -11.47
C CYS A 401 24.02 32.36 -11.99
N ARG A 402 24.04 31.03 -12.05
CA ARG A 402 25.18 30.25 -12.59
C ARG A 402 25.26 30.21 -14.12
N ASN A 403 24.27 30.74 -14.82
CA ASN A 403 24.25 30.70 -16.28
C ASN A 403 25.19 31.77 -16.87
N PRO A 404 26.27 31.39 -17.56
CA PRO A 404 27.25 32.34 -18.11
C PRO A 404 26.69 33.24 -19.21
N ASP A 405 25.56 32.88 -19.84
CA ASP A 405 24.91 33.66 -20.88
C ASP A 405 23.99 34.76 -20.31
N MET A 406 23.53 34.59 -19.07
CA MET A 406 22.60 35.47 -18.37
C MET A 406 23.24 36.17 -17.16
N SER A 407 24.48 35.84 -16.83
CA SER A 407 25.17 36.34 -15.64
C SER A 407 26.59 36.79 -15.92
N ASN A 408 27.08 37.73 -15.11
CA ASN A 408 28.46 38.15 -15.07
C ASN A 408 29.00 37.95 -13.65
N ILE A 409 30.02 37.11 -13.47
CA ILE A 409 30.55 36.75 -12.13
C ILE A 409 29.43 36.19 -11.23
N ASN A 410 28.62 35.29 -11.77
CA ASN A 410 27.44 34.69 -11.10
C ASN A 410 26.37 35.70 -10.64
N LYS A 411 26.40 36.95 -11.12
CA LYS A 411 25.36 37.96 -10.89
C LYS A 411 24.51 38.15 -12.14
N LEU A 412 23.19 38.10 -12.00
CA LEU A 412 22.22 38.22 -13.07
C LEU A 412 22.34 39.60 -13.73
N ILE A 413 22.45 39.61 -15.05
CA ILE A 413 22.56 40.85 -15.82
C ILE A 413 21.21 41.58 -15.77
N GLY A 414 21.17 42.80 -15.24
CA GLY A 414 19.97 43.63 -15.22
C GLY A 414 19.05 43.44 -14.00
N TYR A 415 19.54 42.80 -12.93
CA TYR A 415 18.78 42.64 -11.67
C TYR A 415 18.27 43.97 -11.08
N ASP A 416 19.08 45.02 -11.15
CA ASP A 416 18.70 46.37 -10.66
C ASP A 416 17.85 47.18 -11.67
N SER A 417 17.40 46.58 -12.78
CA SER A 417 16.64 47.30 -13.81
C SER A 417 15.13 47.21 -13.56
N GLU A 418 14.37 48.19 -14.06
CA GLU A 418 12.89 48.20 -14.04
C GLU A 418 12.24 47.00 -14.77
N LEU A 419 13.04 46.13 -15.41
CA LEU A 419 12.59 44.92 -16.09
C LEU A 419 12.58 43.69 -15.16
N PHE A 420 13.01 43.83 -13.90
CA PHE A 420 13.08 42.74 -12.94
C PHE A 420 12.05 42.97 -11.82
N ASP A 421 11.07 42.08 -11.72
CA ASP A 421 10.04 42.14 -10.67
C ASP A 421 10.44 41.32 -9.45
N ASN A 422 10.39 41.95 -8.27
CA ASN A 422 10.53 41.26 -6.99
C ASN A 422 9.18 40.62 -6.65
N PHE A 423 9.03 39.31 -6.92
CA PHE A 423 7.93 38.45 -6.47
C PHE A 423 6.59 39.18 -6.28
N GLU A 424 6.08 39.84 -7.33
CA GLU A 424 4.68 40.25 -7.34
C GLU A 424 3.83 38.99 -7.49
N ILE A 425 2.73 38.89 -6.72
CA ILE A 425 1.73 37.85 -6.90
C ILE A 425 1.13 38.07 -8.29
N TYR A 426 1.58 37.29 -9.26
CA TYR A 426 0.97 37.26 -10.57
C TYR A 426 -0.40 36.58 -10.42
N LEU A 427 -1.44 37.41 -10.35
CA LEU A 427 -2.80 36.94 -10.58
C LEU A 427 -2.85 36.46 -12.03
N ASP A 428 -3.05 35.16 -12.21
CA ASP A 428 -3.22 34.60 -13.54
C ASP A 428 -4.62 34.94 -14.05
N ASP A 429 -4.74 36.08 -14.74
CA ASP A 429 -5.99 36.51 -15.38
C ASP A 429 -6.45 35.51 -16.46
N SER A 430 -5.59 34.59 -16.90
CA SER A 430 -5.94 33.51 -17.83
C SER A 430 -6.57 32.29 -17.15
N SER A 431 -6.64 32.25 -15.82
CA SER A 431 -7.24 31.15 -15.05
C SER A 431 -7.94 31.66 -13.79
N VAL A 432 -9.25 31.93 -13.89
CA VAL A 432 -10.03 32.53 -12.81
C VAL A 432 -11.04 31.54 -12.23
N LEU A 433 -10.97 31.31 -10.92
CA LEU A 433 -11.93 30.52 -10.15
C LEU A 433 -12.93 31.44 -9.44
N TYR A 434 -14.20 31.22 -9.70
CA TYR A 434 -15.33 31.87 -9.02
C TYR A 434 -15.98 30.87 -8.08
N ALA A 435 -16.32 31.32 -6.88
CA ALA A 435 -17.04 30.54 -5.88
C ALA A 435 -18.29 31.31 -5.43
N ALA A 436 -19.44 30.67 -5.44
CA ALA A 436 -20.70 31.23 -4.98
C ALA A 436 -21.69 30.12 -4.62
N ASP A 437 -22.52 30.33 -3.62
CA ASP A 437 -23.71 29.52 -3.37
C ASP A 437 -24.82 30.02 -4.32
N ILE A 438 -24.97 29.37 -5.48
CA ILE A 438 -25.81 29.88 -6.57
C ILE A 438 -27.29 29.60 -6.32
N ASP A 439 -27.62 28.51 -5.65
CA ASP A 439 -28.99 28.08 -5.38
C ASP A 439 -29.45 28.29 -3.92
N MET A 440 -28.59 28.89 -3.09
CA MET A 440 -28.82 29.25 -1.68
C MET A 440 -29.05 28.05 -0.77
N ASP A 441 -28.41 26.93 -1.06
CA ASP A 441 -28.49 25.70 -0.27
C ASP A 441 -27.42 25.63 0.85
N SER A 442 -26.57 26.66 0.96
CA SER A 442 -25.41 26.75 1.86
C SER A 442 -24.22 25.87 1.48
N GLU A 443 -24.23 25.26 0.29
CA GLU A 443 -23.07 24.62 -0.34
C GLU A 443 -22.45 25.58 -1.37
N VAL A 444 -21.14 25.48 -1.60
CA VAL A 444 -20.43 26.38 -2.50
C VAL A 444 -20.30 25.75 -3.88
N ASP A 445 -20.82 26.42 -4.90
CA ASP A 445 -20.57 26.07 -6.30
C ASP A 445 -19.32 26.79 -6.83
N TYR A 446 -18.61 26.09 -7.72
CA TYR A 446 -17.40 26.58 -8.36
C TYR A 446 -17.60 26.74 -9.86
N LYS A 447 -17.06 27.83 -10.41
CA LYS A 447 -16.87 28.02 -11.85
C LYS A 447 -15.42 28.38 -12.14
N HIS A 448 -14.76 27.65 -13.02
CA HIS A 448 -13.39 27.94 -13.44
C HIS A 448 -13.37 28.35 -14.91
N THR A 449 -12.80 29.50 -15.23
CA THR A 449 -12.60 29.97 -16.62
C THR A 449 -11.11 29.95 -16.97
N ILE A 450 -10.76 29.35 -18.10
CA ILE A 450 -9.38 29.22 -18.57
C ILE A 450 -9.28 29.75 -20.00
N ASP A 451 -8.35 30.68 -20.21
CA ASP A 451 -7.87 31.16 -21.50
C ASP A 451 -6.49 30.52 -21.76
N VAL A 452 -6.49 29.43 -22.53
CA VAL A 452 -5.31 28.57 -22.73
C VAL A 452 -4.28 29.29 -23.60
N ASN A 453 -4.72 30.09 -24.56
CA ASN A 453 -3.85 30.76 -25.53
C ASN A 453 -3.49 32.21 -25.14
N LYS A 454 -4.08 32.72 -24.04
CA LYS A 454 -3.90 34.08 -23.48
C LYS A 454 -4.28 35.18 -24.47
N ASP A 455 -5.27 34.94 -25.33
CA ASP A 455 -5.76 35.91 -26.32
C ASP A 455 -6.86 36.85 -25.77
N GLY A 456 -7.26 36.65 -24.51
CA GLY A 456 -8.31 37.38 -23.82
C GLY A 456 -9.70 36.76 -23.99
N LYS A 457 -9.83 35.60 -24.66
CA LYS A 457 -11.06 34.81 -24.76
C LYS A 457 -10.94 33.54 -23.93
N ILE A 458 -12.02 33.18 -23.26
CA ILE A 458 -12.07 31.97 -22.45
C ILE A 458 -12.28 30.75 -23.35
N ASP A 459 -11.30 29.86 -23.40
CA ASP A 459 -11.35 28.61 -24.17
C ASP A 459 -12.11 27.50 -23.43
N ILE A 460 -11.98 27.47 -22.10
CA ILE A 460 -12.55 26.41 -21.25
C ILE A 460 -13.33 27.01 -20.09
N ILE A 461 -14.55 26.53 -19.87
CA ILE A 461 -15.34 26.82 -18.67
C ILE A 461 -15.66 25.51 -17.96
N LYS A 462 -15.31 25.39 -16.69
CA LYS A 462 -15.65 24.26 -15.83
C LYS A 462 -16.61 24.68 -14.73
N TYR A 463 -17.49 23.77 -14.33
CA TYR A 463 -18.35 23.91 -13.15
C TYR A 463 -18.13 22.74 -12.22
N GLY A 464 -18.07 23.01 -10.91
CA GLY A 464 -17.77 22.01 -9.90
C GLY A 464 -18.47 22.28 -8.56
N ILE A 465 -18.49 21.28 -7.70
CA ILE A 465 -19.01 21.35 -6.32
C ILE A 465 -17.95 20.76 -5.38
N ASP A 466 -18.02 21.11 -4.10
CA ASP A 466 -17.16 20.51 -3.08
C ASP A 466 -17.37 18.99 -2.95
N ASP A 467 -16.33 18.29 -2.52
CA ASP A 467 -16.44 16.88 -2.13
C ASP A 467 -17.44 16.70 -0.97
N PRO A 468 -18.52 15.92 -1.17
CA PRO A 468 -19.48 15.63 -0.12
C PRO A 468 -18.88 14.96 1.12
N GLN A 469 -17.66 14.40 1.01
CA GLN A 469 -16.95 13.73 2.11
C GLN A 469 -15.94 14.64 2.83
N GLY A 470 -15.76 15.89 2.40
CA GLY A 470 -14.97 16.89 3.14
C GLY A 470 -13.45 16.81 2.95
N SER A 471 -12.96 16.21 1.87
CA SER A 471 -11.51 16.19 1.54
C SER A 471 -10.93 17.56 1.18
N GLY A 472 -11.76 18.56 0.90
CA GLY A 472 -11.36 19.85 0.34
C GLY A 472 -11.06 19.81 -1.17
N GLU A 473 -11.39 18.71 -1.85
CA GLU A 473 -11.31 18.60 -3.31
C GLU A 473 -12.59 19.08 -4.02
N ILE A 474 -12.46 19.63 -5.23
CA ILE A 474 -13.59 20.10 -6.07
C ILE A 474 -13.88 19.05 -7.16
N TYR A 475 -15.11 18.56 -7.22
CA TYR A 475 -15.58 17.69 -8.31
C TYR A 475 -16.13 18.50 -9.48
N TRP A 476 -15.43 18.47 -10.61
CA TRP A 476 -15.85 19.11 -11.85
C TRP A 476 -16.90 18.27 -12.59
N HIS A 477 -18.13 18.78 -12.73
CA HIS A 477 -19.25 18.06 -13.33
C HIS A 477 -19.58 18.49 -14.76
N THR A 478 -19.14 19.69 -15.19
CA THR A 478 -19.40 20.18 -16.55
C THR A 478 -18.18 20.92 -17.09
N ILE A 479 -17.79 20.59 -18.32
CA ILE A 479 -16.68 21.22 -19.04
C ILE A 479 -17.20 21.66 -20.41
N ILE A 480 -17.12 22.96 -20.69
CA ILE A 480 -17.44 23.56 -21.98
C ILE A 480 -16.11 23.96 -22.64
N GLN A 481 -15.88 23.47 -23.87
CA GLN A 481 -14.70 23.78 -24.68
C GLN A 481 -15.17 24.35 -26.02
N ASP A 482 -14.64 25.51 -26.41
CA ASP A 482 -14.89 26.08 -27.73
C ASP A 482 -13.88 25.50 -28.73
N PHE A 483 -14.33 25.01 -29.90
CA PHE A 483 -13.47 24.51 -30.97
C PHE A 483 -13.75 25.30 -32.26
N GLU A 484 -12.71 25.86 -32.89
CA GLU A 484 -12.80 26.31 -34.28
C GLU A 484 -12.80 25.09 -35.22
N ASN A 485 -13.98 24.64 -35.64
CA ASN A 485 -14.13 23.62 -36.68
C ASN A 485 -13.73 24.18 -38.06
N HIS A 486 -12.83 23.49 -38.76
CA HIS A 486 -12.59 23.73 -40.19
C HIS A 486 -13.43 22.74 -41.02
N GLU A 487 -14.61 23.16 -41.49
CA GLU A 487 -15.40 22.38 -42.45
C GLU A 487 -14.91 22.62 -43.88
N ILE A 488 -14.56 21.53 -44.59
CA ILE A 488 -14.30 21.56 -46.04
C ILE A 488 -15.56 21.07 -46.74
N GLN A 489 -16.25 21.97 -47.45
CA GLN A 489 -17.44 21.60 -48.23
C GLN A 489 -17.02 21.26 -49.67
N VAL A 490 -17.03 19.96 -50.01
CA VAL A 490 -16.77 19.52 -51.40
C VAL A 490 -18.09 19.53 -52.17
N SER A 491 -18.31 20.55 -53.00
CA SER A 491 -19.50 20.62 -53.85
C SER A 491 -19.21 19.98 -55.22
N ARG A 492 -20.06 19.03 -55.63
CA ARG A 492 -20.06 18.48 -56.99
C ARG A 492 -21.11 19.23 -57.79
N GLN A 493 -20.70 20.04 -58.74
CA GLN A 493 -21.61 20.80 -59.60
C GLN A 493 -21.56 20.26 -61.02
N LEU A 494 -22.73 20.04 -61.60
CA LEU A 494 -22.86 19.78 -63.04
C LEU A 494 -22.67 21.13 -63.76
N GLU A 495 -21.76 21.20 -64.72
CA GLU A 495 -21.61 22.39 -65.57
C GLU A 495 -22.91 22.72 -66.31
N GLU A 496 -23.07 23.94 -66.81
CA GLU A 496 -24.28 24.32 -67.55
C GLU A 496 -24.57 23.36 -68.72
N GLU A 497 -25.81 22.88 -68.72
CA GLU A 497 -26.36 21.99 -69.73
C GLU A 497 -26.36 22.67 -71.10
N LYS A 498 -25.56 22.15 -72.05
CA LYS A 498 -25.58 22.65 -73.43
C LYS A 498 -26.72 22.00 -74.18
N ARG A 499 -27.62 22.81 -74.72
CA ARG A 499 -28.78 22.38 -75.50
C ARG A 499 -28.68 22.83 -76.97
N THR A 500 -29.20 22.04 -77.90
CA THR A 500 -29.35 22.45 -79.32
C THR A 500 -30.45 23.51 -79.47
N GLU A 501 -30.62 24.17 -80.61
CA GLU A 501 -31.83 24.98 -80.85
C GLU A 501 -33.08 24.10 -80.91
N TRP A 502 -34.24 24.70 -80.63
CA TRP A 502 -35.55 24.04 -80.73
C TRP A 502 -35.87 23.72 -82.18
N PHE A 503 -36.31 22.50 -82.45
CA PHE A 503 -36.84 22.12 -83.76
C PHE A 503 -38.26 21.53 -83.64
N ASP A 504 -39.07 21.83 -84.65
CA ASP A 504 -40.50 21.50 -84.72
C ASP A 504 -40.70 20.02 -85.07
N ILE A 505 -41.51 19.32 -84.25
CA ILE A 505 -41.94 17.95 -84.51
C ILE A 505 -43.26 18.02 -85.30
N ASN A 506 -43.16 17.97 -86.62
CA ASN A 506 -44.29 18.05 -87.54
C ASN A 506 -45.17 16.77 -87.47
N ASP A 507 -46.09 16.69 -86.52
CA ASP A 507 -47.02 15.57 -86.37
C ASP A 507 -48.49 16.00 -86.58
N ARG A 508 -49.00 15.77 -87.80
CA ARG A 508 -50.35 16.12 -88.24
C ARG A 508 -51.48 15.35 -87.53
N ALA A 509 -51.16 14.43 -86.62
CA ALA A 509 -52.13 13.59 -85.94
C ALA A 509 -52.95 14.32 -84.85
N PHE A 510 -52.51 15.47 -84.35
CA PHE A 510 -53.20 16.22 -83.27
C PHE A 510 -54.09 17.38 -83.73
N ALA A 511 -54.01 17.80 -85.00
CA ALA A 511 -54.70 19.00 -85.51
C ALA A 511 -56.20 18.81 -85.85
N HIS A 512 -56.76 17.60 -85.70
CA HIS A 512 -58.13 17.27 -86.12
C HIS A 512 -59.00 16.69 -85.00
N TYR A 513 -58.93 17.28 -83.81
CA TYR A 513 -59.88 16.99 -82.75
C TYR A 513 -61.14 17.87 -82.86
N ASP A 514 -62.15 17.38 -83.58
CA ASP A 514 -63.45 18.06 -83.68
C ASP A 514 -64.27 17.89 -82.39
N PHE A 515 -64.44 18.99 -81.65
CA PHE A 515 -65.19 19.03 -80.39
C PHE A 515 -66.70 18.91 -80.63
N ASN A 516 -67.28 17.72 -80.41
CA ASN A 516 -68.71 17.50 -80.60
C ASN A 516 -69.52 17.94 -79.36
N ILE A 517 -70.03 19.18 -79.42
CA ILE A 517 -70.83 19.83 -78.36
C ILE A 517 -72.07 19.00 -77.96
N GLY A 518 -72.68 18.26 -78.89
CA GLY A 518 -73.84 17.42 -78.60
C GLY A 518 -73.54 16.28 -77.61
N LYS A 519 -72.32 15.71 -77.68
CA LYS A 519 -71.88 14.65 -76.76
C LYS A 519 -71.63 15.20 -75.35
N LEU A 520 -71.05 16.41 -75.25
CA LEU A 520 -70.84 17.09 -73.97
C LEU A 520 -72.17 17.34 -73.24
N LEU A 521 -73.19 17.80 -73.96
CA LEU A 521 -74.52 18.08 -73.39
C LEU A 521 -75.23 16.82 -72.89
N SER A 522 -75.05 15.68 -73.57
CA SER A 522 -75.60 14.40 -73.11
C SER A 522 -74.94 13.91 -71.81
N ILE A 523 -73.64 14.15 -71.65
CA ILE A 523 -72.86 13.75 -70.46
C ILE A 523 -73.17 14.65 -69.26
N VAL A 524 -73.46 15.94 -69.50
CA VAL A 524 -73.89 16.89 -68.45
C VAL A 524 -75.25 16.51 -67.85
N LEU A 525 -76.13 15.88 -68.61
CA LEU A 525 -77.45 15.43 -68.12
C LEU A 525 -77.38 14.09 -67.36
N THR A 526 -76.31 13.31 -67.49
CA THR A 526 -76.05 12.09 -66.73
C THR A 526 -75.09 12.37 -65.56
N LEU A 527 -75.62 13.03 -64.53
CA LEU A 527 -74.89 13.72 -63.47
C LEU A 527 -73.91 12.93 -62.56
N PRO A 528 -73.82 11.58 -62.49
CA PRO A 528 -72.79 10.97 -61.65
C PRO A 528 -71.41 10.83 -62.32
N LEU A 529 -71.28 10.97 -63.65
CA LEU A 529 -70.04 10.67 -64.38
C LEU A 529 -69.30 11.89 -64.95
N LEU A 530 -69.80 13.08 -64.70
CA LEU A 530 -69.21 14.34 -65.19
C LEU A 530 -67.72 14.51 -64.83
N PRO A 531 -67.27 14.26 -63.58
CA PRO A 531 -65.86 14.48 -63.21
C PRO A 531 -64.91 13.51 -63.93
N TYR A 532 -65.34 12.26 -64.16
CA TYR A 532 -64.56 11.23 -64.85
C TYR A 532 -64.35 11.54 -66.34
N HIS A 533 -65.32 12.20 -66.98
CA HIS A 533 -65.21 12.58 -68.38
C HIS A 533 -64.41 13.88 -68.59
N ILE A 534 -64.51 14.83 -67.65
CA ILE A 534 -63.68 16.06 -67.68
C ILE A 534 -62.20 15.71 -67.49
N SER A 535 -61.85 14.74 -66.63
CA SER A 535 -60.44 14.35 -66.41
C SER A 535 -59.79 13.61 -67.60
N LYS A 536 -60.58 13.17 -68.58
CA LYS A 536 -60.10 12.52 -69.81
C LYS A 536 -60.16 13.42 -71.04
N MET A 537 -60.65 14.65 -70.92
CA MET A 537 -60.65 15.62 -72.00
C MET A 537 -59.29 16.33 -72.07
N MET A 538 -58.50 16.00 -73.10
CA MET A 538 -57.29 16.74 -73.44
C MET A 538 -57.67 17.97 -74.27
N LEU A 539 -57.18 19.14 -73.88
CA LEU A 539 -57.30 20.39 -74.63
C LEU A 539 -56.20 20.43 -75.71
N PRO A 540 -56.55 20.52 -77.01
CA PRO A 540 -55.58 20.66 -78.09
C PRO A 540 -55.28 22.15 -78.34
N ASP A 541 -54.11 22.64 -77.93
CA ASP A 541 -53.30 23.63 -78.68
C ASP A 541 -52.00 23.99 -77.92
N VAL A 542 -50.94 23.20 -78.07
CA VAL A 542 -49.56 23.68 -77.86
C VAL A 542 -48.63 22.90 -78.78
N ASP A 543 -47.98 23.60 -79.73
CA ASP A 543 -46.99 23.03 -80.65
C ASP A 543 -45.87 22.29 -79.88
N TYR A 544 -45.52 21.08 -80.32
CA TYR A 544 -44.46 20.28 -79.71
C TYR A 544 -43.11 20.57 -80.39
N TRP A 545 -42.32 21.40 -79.73
CA TRP A 545 -40.92 21.62 -80.06
C TRP A 545 -40.04 20.72 -79.19
N ALA A 546 -38.92 20.20 -79.72
CA ALA A 546 -37.97 19.41 -78.94
C ALA A 546 -36.54 19.95 -79.01
N GLN A 547 -35.75 19.63 -77.97
CA GLN A 547 -34.38 20.09 -77.76
C GLN A 547 -33.56 18.94 -77.17
N LYS A 548 -32.31 18.73 -77.62
CA LYS A 548 -31.41 17.70 -77.05
C LYS A 548 -30.31 18.35 -76.21
N SER A 549 -29.94 17.73 -75.09
CA SER A 549 -28.98 18.28 -74.14
C SER A 549 -27.91 17.29 -73.65
N THR A 550 -26.76 17.80 -73.21
CA THR A 550 -25.66 17.05 -72.57
C THR A 550 -25.00 17.88 -71.47
N GLN A 551 -24.54 17.23 -70.39
CA GLN A 551 -24.00 17.88 -69.19
C GLN A 551 -22.83 17.06 -68.58
N HIS A 552 -21.80 17.74 -68.06
CA HIS A 552 -20.61 17.12 -67.44
C HIS A 552 -20.48 17.52 -65.95
N LEU A 553 -19.97 16.62 -65.12
CA LEU A 553 -19.81 16.83 -63.67
C LEU A 553 -18.38 17.29 -63.34
N ILE A 554 -18.25 18.35 -62.55
CA ILE A 554 -16.96 18.84 -62.03
C ILE A 554 -17.05 19.02 -60.51
N SER A 555 -15.96 18.70 -59.80
CA SER A 555 -15.84 18.87 -58.35
C SER A 555 -15.09 20.16 -58.05
N LYS A 556 -15.63 21.00 -57.15
CA LYS A 556 -14.97 22.22 -56.70
C LYS A 556 -14.94 22.26 -55.17
N GLU A 557 -13.74 22.42 -54.62
CA GLU A 557 -13.49 22.52 -53.18
C GLU A 557 -13.48 24.00 -52.78
N GLU A 558 -14.28 24.35 -51.78
CA GLU A 558 -14.27 25.68 -51.15
C GLU A 558 -14.10 25.53 -49.64
N HIS A 559 -13.15 26.29 -49.10
CA HIS A 559 -12.90 26.37 -47.65
C HIS A 559 -13.78 27.45 -47.06
N ILE A 560 -14.64 27.09 -46.13
CA ILE A 560 -15.48 28.03 -45.37
C ILE A 560 -14.82 28.22 -44.01
N LYS A 561 -14.52 29.47 -43.64
CA LYS A 561 -14.23 29.82 -42.24
C LYS A 561 -15.57 30.15 -41.58
N SER A 562 -15.95 29.40 -40.54
CA SER A 562 -17.03 29.78 -39.62
C SER A 562 -16.46 30.59 -38.47
#